data_AF-A0A1S3K855-F1
#
_entry.id   AF-A0A1S3K855-F1
#
_cell.length_a   1.000
_cell.length_b   1.000
_cell.length_c   1.000
_cell.angle_alpha   90.00
_cell.angle_beta   90.00
_cell.angle_gamma   90.00
#
_symmetry.space_group_name_H-M   'P 1'
#
loop_
_entity.id
_entity.type
_entity.pdbx_description
1 polymer ?
#
loop_
_entity_poly.entity_id
_entity_poly.type
_entity_poly.pdbx_seq_one_letter_code
_entity_poly.pdbx_strand_id
1 'polypeptide(L)'
;MAARGKRNTGPAAKMKTDVLLKNRTFLIKNLHIDEVLELLYQERKIAKTEYESINEKRTRSKRVKKLLDVLDTKDDTAYDVFRKGLEEGDCDQDFIIRKLDETEQTTISTKLVPKPNKNRYKLVLLGTAGVGKTNLMTVYTGGKFLVGSTATVGTDFVSKNVTVDTGNECEESQVSVQIWDTAGQETYCAMSRMVYREAQGVIFVYDICNRESFEKLDFFLSEFRQYNSRSDRAVMMLVGNKRDLIGKQAYKREVTPEE
;
A
#
# COMPACT_ATOMS: atom_id res chain seq x y z
N MET A 1 14.82 53.22 7.73
CA MET A 1 15.24 51.93 7.13
C MET A 1 14.42 50.81 7.75
N ALA A 2 13.33 50.41 7.10
CA ALA A 2 12.41 49.39 7.62
C ALA A 2 12.75 48.02 7.04
N ALA A 3 13.11 47.07 7.91
CA ALA A 3 13.32 45.68 7.54
C ALA A 3 11.97 45.03 7.21
N ARG A 4 11.75 44.69 5.93
CA ARG A 4 10.63 43.88 5.47
C ARG A 4 10.81 42.44 5.97
N GLY A 5 10.00 42.04 6.93
CA GLY A 5 9.81 40.63 7.29
C GLY A 5 9.20 39.86 6.10
N LYS A 6 9.99 38.99 5.49
CA LYS A 6 9.51 38.01 4.51
C LYS A 6 8.57 37.03 5.23
N ARG A 7 7.27 37.10 4.94
CA ARG A 7 6.32 36.05 5.31
C ARG A 7 6.72 34.78 4.56
N ASN A 8 7.15 33.80 5.33
CA ASN A 8 7.57 32.49 4.85
C ASN A 8 6.31 31.68 4.48
N THR A 9 5.85 31.77 3.24
CA THR A 9 4.73 30.95 2.74
C THR A 9 5.28 29.59 2.28
N GLY A 10 5.46 28.68 3.22
CA GLY A 10 5.75 27.27 2.95
C GLY A 10 4.55 26.51 2.34
N PRO A 11 4.76 25.29 1.82
CA PRO A 11 3.78 24.54 1.03
C PRO A 11 2.69 23.88 1.89
N ALA A 12 1.93 24.67 2.64
CA ALA A 12 0.83 24.19 3.49
C ALA A 12 -0.49 23.95 2.72
N ALA A 13 -0.60 24.42 1.47
CA ALA A 13 -1.87 24.57 0.75
C ALA A 13 -2.45 23.29 0.08
N LYS A 14 -2.16 22.07 0.56
CA LYS A 14 -2.55 20.82 -0.16
C LYS A 14 -2.86 19.62 0.74
N MET A 15 -3.50 19.79 1.90
CA MET A 15 -3.84 18.63 2.75
C MET A 15 -5.32 18.30 2.78
N LYS A 16 -6.20 19.29 2.90
CA LYS A 16 -7.64 19.03 3.12
C LYS A 16 -8.45 18.95 1.82
N THR A 17 -8.05 19.69 0.78
CA THR A 17 -8.66 19.60 -0.56
C THR A 17 -8.52 18.20 -1.18
N ASP A 18 -7.40 17.52 -0.94
CA ASP A 18 -7.16 16.14 -1.40
C ASP A 18 -8.15 15.14 -0.79
N VAL A 19 -8.64 15.39 0.43
CA VAL A 19 -9.58 14.51 1.14
C VAL A 19 -10.96 14.58 0.49
N LEU A 20 -11.45 15.78 0.20
CA LEU A 20 -12.71 15.97 -0.52
C LEU A 20 -12.64 15.42 -1.95
N LEU A 21 -11.53 15.63 -2.65
CA LEU A 21 -11.31 15.09 -3.99
C LEU A 21 -11.34 13.55 -4.02
N LYS A 22 -10.65 12.89 -3.08
CA LYS A 22 -10.64 11.41 -2.97
C LYS A 22 -12.02 10.82 -2.65
N ASN A 23 -12.87 11.56 -1.93
CA ASN A 23 -14.20 11.11 -1.52
C ASN A 23 -15.34 11.67 -2.37
N ARG A 24 -15.05 12.35 -3.49
CA ARG A 24 -16.05 13.12 -4.25
C ARG A 24 -17.28 12.29 -4.66
N THR A 25 -17.08 11.10 -5.22
CA THR A 25 -18.18 10.21 -5.63
C THR A 25 -19.04 9.76 -4.44
N PHE A 26 -18.41 9.51 -3.30
CA PHE A 26 -19.09 9.12 -2.07
C PHE A 26 -19.92 10.28 -1.51
N LEU A 27 -19.33 11.47 -1.42
CA LEU A 27 -20.02 12.68 -0.93
C LEU A 27 -21.21 13.04 -1.83
N ILE A 28 -21.08 12.99 -3.15
CA ILE A 28 -22.19 13.25 -4.08
C ILE A 28 -23.38 12.30 -3.83
N LYS A 29 -23.09 11.04 -3.46
CA LYS A 29 -24.11 10.02 -3.19
C LYS A 29 -24.73 10.12 -1.80
N ASN A 30 -24.01 10.64 -0.81
CA ASN A 30 -24.40 10.49 0.59
C ASN A 30 -24.58 11.80 1.37
N LEU A 31 -24.03 12.92 0.91
CA LEU A 31 -24.07 14.19 1.63
C LEU A 31 -25.48 14.81 1.64
N HIS A 32 -25.97 15.10 2.83
CA HIS A 32 -27.05 16.05 3.09
C HIS A 32 -26.43 17.46 3.18
N ILE A 33 -26.73 18.28 2.17
CA ILE A 33 -25.99 19.50 1.87
C ILE A 33 -26.46 20.72 2.67
N ASP A 34 -27.72 20.77 3.10
CA ASP A 34 -28.37 22.03 3.47
C ASP A 34 -27.72 22.70 4.69
N GLU A 35 -27.52 21.96 5.78
CA GLU A 35 -26.87 22.47 7.01
C GLU A 35 -25.42 22.86 6.79
N VAL A 36 -24.68 22.03 6.05
CA VAL A 36 -23.29 22.30 5.68
C VAL A 36 -23.17 23.58 4.84
N LEU A 37 -24.06 23.76 3.87
CA LEU A 37 -24.08 24.92 2.99
C LEU A 37 -24.45 26.20 3.74
N GLU A 38 -25.43 26.13 4.64
CA GLU A 38 -25.80 27.24 5.52
C GLU A 38 -24.64 27.66 6.41
N LEU A 39 -24.00 26.70 7.08
CA LEU A 39 -22.88 27.00 7.98
C LEU A 39 -21.70 27.61 7.23
N LEU A 40 -21.38 27.10 6.03
CA LEU A 40 -20.34 27.67 5.16
C LEU A 40 -20.65 29.11 4.76
N TYR A 41 -21.92 29.45 4.55
CA TYR A 41 -22.33 30.81 4.22
C TYR A 41 -22.29 31.74 5.44
N GLN A 42 -22.78 31.28 6.59
CA GLN A 42 -22.79 32.04 7.86
C GLN A 42 -21.37 32.36 8.33
N GLU A 43 -20.45 31.39 8.25
CA GLU A 43 -19.03 31.53 8.60
C GLU A 43 -18.21 32.23 7.48
N ARG A 44 -18.89 32.78 6.47
CA ARG A 44 -18.32 33.55 5.34
C ARG A 44 -17.24 32.80 4.55
N LYS A 45 -17.34 31.46 4.46
CA LYS A 45 -16.42 30.62 3.68
C LYS A 45 -16.79 30.57 2.20
N ILE A 46 -18.05 30.84 1.88
CA ILE A 46 -18.55 31.01 0.51
C ILE A 46 -19.24 32.36 0.36
N ALA A 47 -19.15 32.94 -0.83
CA ALA A 47 -19.82 34.19 -1.18
C ALA A 47 -21.32 33.94 -1.46
N LYS A 48 -22.13 35.00 -1.34
CA LYS A 48 -23.56 34.94 -1.65
C LYS A 48 -23.86 34.43 -3.06
N THR A 49 -23.07 34.86 -4.04
CA THR A 49 -23.20 34.39 -5.44
C THR A 49 -22.92 32.90 -5.58
N GLU A 50 -21.97 32.35 -4.82
CA GLU A 50 -21.66 30.92 -4.82
C GLU A 50 -22.79 30.12 -4.18
N TYR A 51 -23.28 30.58 -3.02
CA TYR A 51 -24.42 29.99 -2.31
C TYR A 51 -25.67 29.92 -3.20
N GLU A 52 -26.03 31.03 -3.86
CA GLU A 52 -27.14 31.10 -4.81
C GLU A 52 -26.93 30.14 -5.99
N SER A 53 -25.74 30.13 -6.59
CA SER A 53 -25.41 29.25 -7.73
C SER A 53 -25.48 27.74 -7.39
N ILE A 54 -25.28 27.38 -6.13
CA ILE A 54 -25.43 26.01 -5.62
C ILE A 54 -26.91 25.68 -5.49
N ASN A 55 -27.70 26.57 -4.90
CA ASN A 55 -29.14 26.38 -4.70
C ASN A 55 -29.97 26.37 -5.99
N GLU A 56 -29.49 27.01 -7.07
CA GLU A 56 -30.09 26.94 -8.40
C GLU A 56 -30.03 25.53 -9.04
N LYS A 57 -29.21 24.59 -8.51
CA LYS A 57 -29.10 23.25 -9.10
C LYS A 57 -30.32 22.40 -8.77
N ARG A 58 -30.98 21.90 -9.82
CA ARG A 58 -32.24 21.12 -9.77
C ARG A 58 -32.25 19.87 -8.87
N THR A 59 -31.09 19.26 -8.58
CA THR A 59 -31.03 17.97 -7.88
C THR A 59 -29.96 18.02 -6.79
N ARG A 60 -30.19 17.37 -5.65
CA ARG A 60 -29.22 17.27 -4.54
C ARG A 60 -27.81 16.92 -5.02
N SER A 61 -27.65 15.88 -5.84
CA SER A 61 -26.34 15.45 -6.34
C SER A 61 -25.61 16.52 -7.17
N LYS A 62 -26.35 17.33 -7.95
CA LYS A 62 -25.79 18.48 -8.68
C LYS A 62 -25.45 19.64 -7.75
N ARG A 63 -26.25 19.88 -6.69
CA ARG A 63 -25.95 20.86 -5.63
C ARG A 63 -24.64 20.47 -4.93
N VAL A 64 -24.52 19.23 -4.47
CA VAL A 64 -23.31 18.67 -3.84
C VAL A 64 -22.10 18.76 -4.75
N LYS A 65 -22.23 18.34 -6.02
CA LYS A 65 -21.13 18.47 -6.98
C LYS A 65 -20.64 19.92 -7.10
N LYS A 66 -21.57 20.87 -7.23
CA LYS A 66 -21.24 22.30 -7.34
C LYS A 66 -20.62 22.85 -6.05
N LEU A 67 -21.10 22.45 -4.88
CA LEU A 67 -20.50 22.80 -3.59
C LEU A 67 -19.05 22.32 -3.52
N LEU A 68 -18.79 21.06 -3.88
CA LEU A 68 -17.43 20.52 -3.90
C LEU A 68 -16.54 21.26 -4.91
N ASP A 69 -17.07 21.64 -6.09
CA ASP A 69 -16.33 22.46 -7.07
C ASP A 69 -15.96 23.85 -6.48
N VAL A 70 -16.83 24.44 -5.65
CA VAL A 70 -16.56 25.71 -4.95
C VAL A 70 -15.49 25.50 -3.88
N LEU A 71 -15.62 24.47 -3.05
CA LEU A 71 -14.67 24.16 -1.97
C LEU A 71 -13.26 23.84 -2.49
N ASP A 72 -13.13 23.29 -3.69
CA ASP A 72 -11.83 23.08 -4.34
C ASP A 72 -11.03 24.39 -4.55
N THR A 73 -11.71 25.55 -4.55
CA THR A 73 -11.10 26.87 -4.71
C THR A 73 -10.87 27.62 -3.40
N LYS A 74 -11.34 27.07 -2.27
CA LYS A 74 -11.26 27.70 -0.95
C LYS A 74 -10.03 27.22 -0.16
N ASP A 75 -9.76 27.92 0.94
CA ASP A 75 -8.71 27.54 1.87
C ASP A 75 -9.14 26.40 2.80
N ASP A 76 -8.16 25.87 3.54
CA ASP A 76 -8.34 24.78 4.50
C ASP A 76 -9.34 25.10 5.62
N THR A 77 -9.63 26.37 5.88
CA THR A 77 -10.61 26.76 6.90
C THR A 77 -12.05 26.55 6.44
N ALA A 78 -12.30 26.54 5.13
CA ALA A 78 -13.59 26.17 4.58
C ALA A 78 -13.87 24.68 4.77
N TYR A 79 -12.84 23.83 4.72
CA TYR A 79 -12.98 22.41 5.03
C TYR A 79 -13.33 22.17 6.51
N ASP A 80 -12.71 22.92 7.42
CA ASP A 80 -13.01 22.81 8.86
C ASP A 80 -14.47 23.16 9.16
N VAL A 81 -14.99 24.20 8.50
CA VAL A 81 -16.41 24.56 8.59
C VAL A 81 -17.30 23.52 7.92
N PHE A 82 -16.89 22.95 6.79
CA PHE A 82 -17.61 21.85 6.16
C PHE A 82 -17.77 20.65 7.12
N ARG A 83 -16.69 20.28 7.82
CA ARG A 83 -16.68 19.22 8.84
C ARG A 83 -17.56 19.57 10.03
N LYS A 84 -17.44 20.78 10.56
CA LYS A 84 -18.29 21.29 11.63
C LYS A 84 -19.78 21.20 11.25
N GLY A 85 -20.13 21.50 10.00
CA GLY A 85 -21.50 21.37 9.51
C GLY A 85 -22.01 19.93 9.39
N LEU A 86 -21.12 18.93 9.36
CA LEU A 86 -21.50 17.51 9.46
C LEU A 86 -21.71 17.08 10.91
N GLU A 87 -21.00 17.69 11.86
CA GLU A 87 -21.04 17.36 13.30
C GLU A 87 -22.18 18.07 14.02
N GLU A 88 -22.44 19.33 13.67
CA GLU A 88 -23.44 20.19 14.31
C GLU A 88 -24.80 20.15 13.60
N GLY A 89 -24.91 19.38 12.52
CA GLY A 89 -26.15 19.22 11.77
C GLY A 89 -27.22 18.41 12.49
N ASP A 90 -28.51 18.64 12.20
CA ASP A 90 -29.60 17.83 12.74
C ASP A 90 -29.63 16.42 12.09
N CYS A 91 -28.97 16.25 10.93
CA CYS A 91 -28.84 14.97 10.24
C CYS A 91 -27.60 14.19 10.70
N ASP A 92 -27.78 12.98 11.24
CA ASP A 92 -26.67 12.07 11.54
C ASP A 92 -25.92 11.69 10.26
N GLN A 93 -24.71 12.25 10.12
CA GLN A 93 -23.78 12.01 9.02
C GLN A 93 -22.42 11.52 9.54
N ASP A 94 -22.38 10.88 10.72
CA ASP A 94 -21.16 10.37 11.35
C ASP A 94 -20.39 9.40 10.45
N PHE A 95 -21.11 8.63 9.64
CA PHE A 95 -20.50 7.71 8.68
C PHE A 95 -19.69 8.45 7.59
N ILE A 96 -20.05 9.70 7.26
CA ILE A 96 -19.27 10.56 6.36
C ILE A 96 -18.02 11.04 7.09
N ILE A 97 -18.16 11.51 8.33
CA ILE A 97 -17.03 11.98 9.14
C ILE A 97 -15.98 10.87 9.28
N ARG A 98 -16.41 9.66 9.66
CA ARG A 98 -15.54 8.47 9.73
C ARG A 98 -14.84 8.19 8.41
N LYS A 99 -15.54 8.32 7.27
CA LYS A 99 -14.94 8.10 5.94
C LYS A 99 -13.89 9.16 5.59
N LEU A 100 -14.12 10.41 5.99
CA LEU A 100 -13.16 11.49 5.81
C LEU A 100 -11.95 11.29 6.74
N ASP A 101 -12.16 10.86 7.99
CA ASP A 101 -11.09 10.55 8.96
C ASP A 101 -10.20 9.41 8.46
N GLU A 102 -10.80 8.32 7.95
CA GLU A 102 -10.08 7.22 7.30
C GLU A 102 -9.19 7.73 6.17
N THR A 103 -9.70 8.67 5.38
CA THR A 103 -8.96 9.25 4.24
C THR A 103 -7.84 10.17 4.68
N GLU A 104 -8.04 10.95 5.75
CA GLU A 104 -7.02 11.79 6.36
C GLU A 104 -5.91 10.97 6.98
N GLN A 105 -6.24 9.95 7.77
CA GLN A 105 -5.27 9.01 8.35
C GLN A 105 -4.48 8.29 7.24
N THR A 106 -5.15 7.86 6.17
CA THR A 106 -4.49 7.27 5.00
C THR A 106 -3.59 8.28 4.28
N THR A 107 -4.01 9.56 4.17
CA THR A 107 -3.25 10.63 3.51
C THR A 107 -2.02 11.06 4.33
N ILE A 108 -2.10 11.07 5.66
CA ILE A 108 -0.98 11.34 6.56
C ILE A 108 0.02 10.19 6.51
N SER A 109 -0.46 8.94 6.59
CA SER A 109 0.38 7.73 6.47
C SER A 109 1.09 7.66 5.10
N THR A 110 0.44 8.11 4.01
CA THR A 110 1.02 8.12 2.64
C THR A 110 1.91 9.33 2.31
N LYS A 111 2.04 10.33 3.19
CA LYS A 111 3.02 11.44 3.01
C LYS A 111 4.35 11.18 3.73
N LEU A 112 4.36 10.35 4.77
CA LEU A 112 5.57 9.87 5.46
C LEU A 112 6.15 8.58 4.86
N VAL A 113 5.37 7.86 4.06
CA VAL A 113 5.78 6.68 3.30
C VAL A 113 5.63 7.00 1.81
N PRO A 114 6.68 6.85 0.98
CA PRO A 114 6.56 7.14 -0.45
C PRO A 114 5.39 6.36 -1.05
N LYS A 115 4.59 7.06 -1.86
CA LYS A 115 3.41 6.55 -2.60
C LYS A 115 3.65 5.09 -3.04
N PRO A 116 2.76 4.12 -2.73
CA PRO A 116 2.89 2.80 -3.33
C PRO A 116 2.75 2.99 -4.85
N ASN A 117 3.84 2.77 -5.58
CA ASN A 117 3.82 2.80 -7.03
C ASN A 117 2.70 1.85 -7.49
N LYS A 118 1.79 2.32 -8.36
CA LYS A 118 0.71 1.48 -8.95
C LYS A 118 1.23 0.20 -9.63
N ASN A 119 2.55 0.11 -9.83
CA ASN A 119 3.24 -1.01 -10.43
C ASN A 119 4.27 -1.65 -9.48
N ARG A 120 4.10 -1.58 -8.15
CA ARG A 120 5.02 -2.22 -7.19
C ARG A 120 4.42 -3.46 -6.54
N TYR A 121 5.13 -4.57 -6.68
CA TYR A 121 4.74 -5.87 -6.15
C TYR A 121 5.74 -6.32 -5.10
N LYS A 122 5.23 -6.80 -3.97
CA LYS A 122 6.02 -7.35 -2.87
C LYS A 122 5.99 -8.87 -2.95
N LEU A 123 7.18 -9.45 -3.07
CA LEU A 123 7.44 -10.87 -3.10
C LEU A 123 8.30 -11.24 -1.89
N VAL A 124 7.92 -12.27 -1.15
CA VAL A 124 8.67 -12.72 0.04
C VAL A 124 9.27 -14.10 -0.22
N LEU A 125 10.54 -14.29 0.13
CA LEU A 125 11.20 -15.60 0.12
C LEU A 125 11.11 -16.22 1.51
N LEU A 126 10.53 -17.42 1.63
CA LEU A 126 10.40 -18.18 2.88
C LEU A 126 11.05 -19.56 2.76
N GLY A 127 11.52 -20.09 3.88
CA GLY A 127 12.23 -21.37 3.94
C GLY A 127 13.32 -21.35 5.01
N THR A 128 13.84 -22.52 5.37
CA THR A 128 14.83 -22.65 6.45
C THR A 128 16.17 -21.97 6.13
N ALA A 129 17.03 -21.80 7.14
CA ALA A 129 18.38 -21.30 6.93
C ALA A 129 19.18 -22.26 6.02
N GLY A 130 20.00 -21.71 5.13
CA GLY A 130 20.89 -22.50 4.27
C GLY A 130 20.26 -23.09 3.00
N VAL A 131 18.94 -22.96 2.77
CA VAL A 131 18.30 -23.45 1.53
C VAL A 131 18.65 -22.63 0.28
N GLY A 132 19.22 -21.43 0.46
CA GLY A 132 19.74 -20.60 -0.63
C GLY A 132 18.87 -19.41 -1.06
N LYS A 133 17.95 -18.93 -0.21
CA LYS A 133 17.08 -17.75 -0.49
C LYS A 133 17.88 -16.50 -0.90
N THR A 134 18.89 -16.13 -0.12
CA THR A 134 19.76 -14.98 -0.39
C THR A 134 20.49 -15.13 -1.73
N ASN A 135 21.06 -16.31 -2.01
CA ASN A 135 21.72 -16.57 -3.29
C ASN A 135 20.74 -16.52 -4.47
N LEU A 136 19.52 -17.01 -4.30
CA LEU A 136 18.47 -16.93 -5.30
C LEU A 136 18.11 -15.46 -5.61
N MET A 137 17.90 -14.64 -4.57
CA MET A 137 17.65 -13.21 -4.71
C MET A 137 18.82 -12.50 -5.40
N THR A 138 20.05 -12.71 -4.93
CA THR A 138 21.25 -12.06 -5.45
C THR A 138 21.51 -12.39 -6.91
N VAL A 139 21.42 -13.67 -7.30
CA VAL A 139 21.61 -14.07 -8.70
C VAL A 139 20.50 -13.51 -9.58
N TYR A 140 19.25 -13.55 -9.12
CA TYR A 140 18.13 -12.98 -9.87
C TYR A 140 18.29 -11.48 -10.11
N THR A 141 18.84 -10.72 -9.16
CA THR A 141 19.01 -9.26 -9.27
C THR A 141 20.28 -8.85 -10.03
N GLY A 142 21.03 -9.81 -10.58
CA GLY A 142 22.23 -9.57 -11.39
C GLY A 142 23.54 -9.57 -10.60
N GLY A 143 23.50 -9.97 -9.32
CA GLY A 143 24.69 -10.18 -8.49
C GLY A 143 25.39 -11.50 -8.78
N LYS A 144 26.56 -11.69 -8.16
CA LYS A 144 27.33 -12.93 -8.22
C LYS A 144 26.85 -13.92 -7.15
N PHE A 145 26.94 -15.21 -7.46
CA PHE A 145 26.70 -16.27 -6.48
C PHE A 145 27.68 -16.16 -5.31
N LEU A 146 27.16 -16.12 -4.08
CA LEU A 146 27.95 -15.98 -2.86
C LEU A 146 28.33 -17.36 -2.32
N VAL A 147 29.56 -17.77 -2.61
CA VAL A 147 30.16 -18.99 -2.05
C VAL A 147 30.50 -18.74 -0.57
N GLY A 148 30.01 -19.61 0.32
CA GLY A 148 30.26 -19.47 1.76
C GLY A 148 29.42 -18.38 2.43
N SER A 149 28.23 -18.07 1.90
CA SER A 149 27.31 -17.11 2.53
C SER A 149 27.02 -17.48 3.99
N THR A 150 27.26 -16.55 4.91
CA THR A 150 26.85 -16.67 6.32
C THR A 150 25.32 -16.60 6.44
N ALA A 151 24.77 -17.08 7.55
CA ALA A 151 23.34 -16.96 7.81
C ALA A 151 22.89 -15.50 7.71
N THR A 152 21.79 -15.25 7.01
CA THR A 152 21.17 -13.92 6.93
C THR A 152 20.76 -13.51 8.34
N VAL A 153 21.17 -12.32 8.76
CA VAL A 153 20.76 -11.71 10.03
C VAL A 153 19.67 -10.69 9.72
N GLY A 154 18.48 -10.87 10.28
CA GLY A 154 17.35 -9.97 10.05
C GLY A 154 16.67 -10.16 8.68
N THR A 155 16.33 -9.04 8.04
CA THR A 155 15.61 -9.04 6.75
C THR A 155 16.21 -7.99 5.84
N ASP A 156 16.44 -8.37 4.59
CA ASP A 156 16.89 -7.47 3.54
C ASP A 156 15.91 -7.51 2.36
N PHE A 157 15.90 -6.47 1.53
CA PHE A 157 15.09 -6.46 0.32
C PHE A 157 15.80 -5.79 -0.85
N VAL A 158 15.52 -6.30 -2.05
CA VAL A 158 16.00 -5.70 -3.30
C VAL A 158 14.81 -5.32 -4.17
N SER A 159 14.88 -4.14 -4.79
CA SER A 159 13.90 -3.69 -5.78
C SER A 159 14.45 -3.90 -7.19
N LYS A 160 13.73 -4.65 -8.02
CA LYS A 160 14.08 -4.90 -9.42
C LYS A 160 12.93 -4.47 -10.33
N ASN A 161 13.22 -3.66 -11.35
CA ASN A 161 12.23 -3.35 -12.38
C ASN A 161 12.22 -4.47 -13.43
N VAL A 162 11.02 -4.94 -13.78
CA VAL A 162 10.77 -6.03 -14.71
C VAL A 162 9.73 -5.55 -15.72
N THR A 163 9.96 -5.83 -16.99
CA THR A 163 8.96 -5.61 -18.04
C THR A 163 8.10 -6.87 -18.16
N VAL A 164 6.78 -6.70 -18.09
CA VAL A 164 5.79 -7.78 -18.24
C VAL A 164 4.91 -7.50 -19.45
N ASP A 165 4.73 -8.53 -20.27
CA ASP A 165 3.76 -8.54 -21.35
C ASP A 165 2.36 -8.68 -20.75
N THR A 166 1.45 -7.77 -21.13
CA THR A 166 0.08 -7.74 -20.61
C THR A 166 -0.93 -8.37 -21.56
N GLY A 167 -0.51 -8.91 -22.70
CA GLY A 167 -1.39 -9.55 -23.68
C GLY A 167 -2.32 -8.58 -24.42
N ASN A 168 -2.30 -7.28 -24.09
CA ASN A 168 -2.89 -6.23 -24.89
C ASN A 168 -1.84 -5.81 -25.93
N GLU A 169 -2.14 -6.01 -27.21
CA GLU A 169 -1.20 -6.08 -28.34
C GLU A 169 -0.28 -4.85 -28.61
N CYS A 170 -0.15 -3.87 -27.72
CA CYS A 170 0.69 -2.68 -27.94
C CYS A 170 1.38 -2.06 -26.71
N GLU A 171 1.27 -2.58 -25.48
CA GLU A 171 1.91 -1.95 -24.30
C GLU A 171 2.65 -2.91 -23.37
N GLU A 172 3.98 -2.85 -23.40
CA GLU A 172 4.87 -3.41 -22.38
C GLU A 172 4.69 -2.64 -21.06
N SER A 173 4.31 -3.34 -19.98
CA SER A 173 4.17 -2.72 -18.66
C SER A 173 5.43 -2.91 -17.82
N GLN A 174 6.01 -1.80 -17.36
CA GLN A 174 7.12 -1.86 -16.39
C GLN A 174 6.59 -1.93 -14.97
N VAL A 175 7.03 -2.95 -14.23
CA VAL A 175 6.68 -3.17 -12.83
C VAL A 175 7.93 -3.25 -11.96
N SER A 176 7.84 -2.78 -10.73
CA SER A 176 8.91 -2.83 -9.74
C SER A 176 8.61 -3.93 -8.73
N VAL A 177 9.40 -4.99 -8.72
CA VAL A 177 9.25 -6.09 -7.78
C VAL A 177 10.21 -5.87 -6.62
N GLN A 178 9.67 -5.79 -5.41
CA GLN A 178 10.43 -5.82 -4.16
C GLN A 178 10.50 -7.26 -3.68
N ILE A 179 11.70 -7.81 -3.67
CA ILE A 179 11.98 -9.18 -3.22
C ILE A 179 12.55 -9.07 -1.82
N TRP A 180 11.86 -9.69 -0.85
CA TRP A 180 12.25 -9.70 0.55
C TRP A 180 12.93 -11.03 0.88
N ASP A 181 14.21 -10.96 1.25
CA ASP A 181 14.96 -12.09 1.77
C ASP A 181 14.83 -12.13 3.30
N THR A 182 14.34 -13.25 3.80
CA THR A 182 14.13 -13.47 5.23
C THR A 182 15.20 -14.39 5.80
N ALA A 183 15.70 -14.07 6.99
CA ALA A 183 16.50 -15.02 7.74
C ALA A 183 15.65 -16.26 8.07
N GLY A 184 16.07 -17.43 7.59
CA GLY A 184 15.34 -18.69 7.75
C GLY A 184 15.40 -19.29 9.16
N GLN A 185 15.86 -18.53 10.14
CA GLN A 185 16.03 -18.92 11.54
C GLN A 185 15.08 -18.15 12.47
N GLU A 186 14.43 -17.08 11.99
CA GLU A 186 13.70 -16.08 12.79
C GLU A 186 12.18 -16.28 12.79
N THR A 187 11.69 -17.50 12.51
CA THR A 187 10.27 -17.82 12.33
C THR A 187 9.39 -17.58 13.59
N TYR A 188 9.93 -16.95 14.65
CA TYR A 188 9.20 -16.57 15.85
C TYR A 188 9.41 -15.11 16.29
N CYS A 189 9.97 -14.25 15.43
CA CYS A 189 10.21 -12.83 15.77
C CYS A 189 9.14 -11.89 15.17
N ALA A 190 8.81 -10.82 15.89
CA ALA A 190 7.88 -9.77 15.43
C ALA A 190 8.25 -9.14 14.07
N MET A 191 9.53 -9.25 13.67
CA MET A 191 10.02 -8.82 12.36
C MET A 191 9.38 -9.62 11.21
N SER A 192 9.19 -10.93 11.37
CA SER A 192 8.57 -11.80 10.35
C SER A 192 7.15 -11.37 9.98
N ARG A 193 6.35 -10.95 10.97
CA ARG A 193 4.97 -10.46 10.77
C ARG A 193 4.92 -9.19 9.90
N MET A 194 5.88 -8.29 10.08
CA MET A 194 5.96 -7.06 9.28
C MET A 194 6.30 -7.35 7.82
N VAL A 195 7.13 -8.37 7.58
CA VAL A 195 7.53 -8.78 6.23
C VAL A 195 6.36 -9.43 5.48
N TYR A 196 5.50 -10.19 6.15
CA TYR A 196 4.39 -10.89 5.47
C TYR A 196 3.23 -9.97 5.11
N ARG A 197 3.05 -8.89 5.88
CA ARG A 197 1.96 -7.93 5.69
C ARG A 197 1.98 -7.36 4.26
N GLU A 198 0.82 -7.47 3.61
CA GLU A 198 0.56 -6.98 2.25
C GLU A 198 1.45 -7.57 1.14
N ALA A 199 2.14 -8.69 1.39
CA ALA A 199 2.84 -9.39 0.32
C ALA A 199 1.84 -9.92 -0.72
N GLN A 200 2.05 -9.57 -1.99
CA GLN A 200 1.24 -10.05 -3.12
C GLN A 200 1.72 -11.39 -3.65
N GLY A 201 2.95 -11.80 -3.32
CA GLY A 201 3.46 -13.12 -3.65
C GLY A 201 4.40 -13.66 -2.58
N VAL A 202 4.51 -14.98 -2.53
CA VAL A 202 5.45 -15.70 -1.69
C VAL A 202 6.09 -16.85 -2.46
N ILE A 203 7.40 -17.01 -2.30
CA ILE A 203 8.15 -18.17 -2.79
C ILE A 203 8.64 -18.97 -1.59
N PHE A 204 8.14 -20.19 -1.48
CA PHE A 204 8.62 -21.19 -0.54
C PHE A 204 9.81 -21.92 -1.16
N VAL A 205 10.97 -21.82 -0.53
CA VAL A 205 12.25 -22.37 -1.01
C VAL A 205 12.70 -23.46 -0.06
N TYR A 206 13.01 -24.63 -0.61
CA TYR A 206 13.62 -25.74 0.12
C TYR A 206 14.83 -26.28 -0.64
N ASP A 207 15.68 -27.05 0.03
CA ASP A 207 16.81 -27.75 -0.59
C ASP A 207 16.36 -29.17 -0.94
N ILE A 208 16.42 -29.55 -2.22
CA ILE A 208 15.97 -30.88 -2.66
C ILE A 208 16.83 -32.03 -2.10
N CYS A 209 18.00 -31.73 -1.55
CA CYS A 209 18.88 -32.67 -0.87
C CYS A 209 18.67 -32.72 0.65
N ASN A 210 17.66 -32.01 1.18
CA ASN A 210 17.35 -31.98 2.61
C ASN A 210 15.82 -31.99 2.82
N ARG A 211 15.27 -33.16 3.14
CA ARG A 211 13.83 -33.37 3.36
C ARG A 211 13.27 -32.52 4.51
N GLU A 212 14.02 -32.33 5.59
CA GLU A 212 13.60 -31.52 6.73
C GLU A 212 13.29 -30.06 6.31
N SER A 213 14.03 -29.55 5.32
CA SER A 213 13.79 -28.20 4.79
C SER A 213 12.46 -28.08 4.03
N PHE A 214 11.98 -29.17 3.43
CA PHE A 214 10.69 -29.26 2.75
C PHE A 214 9.54 -29.41 3.75
N GLU A 215 9.67 -30.31 4.72
CA GLU A 215 8.64 -30.55 5.76
C GLU A 215 8.38 -29.29 6.60
N LYS A 216 9.40 -28.46 6.83
CA LYS A 216 9.24 -27.18 7.53
C LYS A 216 8.42 -26.14 6.75
N LEU A 217 8.14 -26.33 5.45
CA LEU A 217 7.34 -25.40 4.66
C LEU A 217 5.88 -25.30 5.11
N ASP A 218 5.30 -26.36 5.67
CA ASP A 218 3.93 -26.34 6.20
C ASP A 218 3.77 -25.31 7.32
N PHE A 219 4.80 -25.18 8.15
CA PHE A 219 4.85 -24.17 9.20
C PHE A 219 4.95 -22.75 8.61
N PHE A 220 5.85 -22.52 7.65
CA PHE A 220 5.96 -21.22 6.96
C PHE A 220 4.67 -20.84 6.23
N LEU A 221 3.97 -21.80 5.62
CA LEU A 221 2.70 -21.58 4.94
C LEU A 221 1.60 -21.17 5.93
N SER A 222 1.51 -21.88 7.05
CA SER A 222 0.55 -21.57 8.11
C SER A 222 0.80 -20.19 8.69
N GLU A 223 2.05 -19.85 8.94
CA GLU A 223 2.44 -18.54 9.46
C GLU A 223 2.17 -17.40 8.47
N PHE A 224 2.50 -17.60 7.20
CA PHE A 224 2.22 -16.63 6.14
C PHE A 224 0.72 -16.36 6.03
N ARG A 225 -0.12 -17.41 6.06
CA ARG A 225 -1.58 -17.27 6.04
C ARG A 225 -2.12 -16.55 7.27
N GLN A 226 -1.55 -16.81 8.44
CA GLN A 226 -1.98 -16.18 9.69
C GLN A 226 -1.72 -14.67 9.70
N TYR A 227 -0.57 -14.22 9.18
CA TYR A 227 -0.15 -12.82 9.31
C TYR A 227 -0.31 -11.99 8.03
N ASN A 228 -0.56 -12.62 6.87
CA ASN A 228 -0.93 -11.89 5.66
C ASN A 228 -2.46 -11.83 5.52
N SER A 229 -3.02 -10.65 5.76
CA SER A 229 -4.45 -10.36 5.62
C SER A 229 -5.00 -10.45 4.20
N ARG A 230 -4.13 -10.62 3.19
CA ARG A 230 -4.49 -10.85 1.78
C ARG A 230 -3.97 -12.19 1.26
N SER A 231 -3.76 -13.17 2.14
CA SER A 231 -3.22 -14.48 1.78
C SER A 231 -4.10 -15.24 0.78
N ASP A 232 -5.40 -14.94 0.70
CA ASP A 232 -6.36 -15.43 -0.30
C ASP A 232 -6.07 -14.95 -1.73
N ARG A 233 -5.39 -13.81 -1.87
CA ARG A 233 -5.04 -13.19 -3.16
C ARG A 233 -3.54 -13.25 -3.47
N ALA A 234 -2.74 -13.76 -2.53
CA ALA A 234 -1.31 -13.86 -2.71
C ALA A 234 -0.96 -15.03 -3.63
N VAL A 235 -0.10 -14.79 -4.62
CA VAL A 235 0.43 -15.84 -5.49
C VAL A 235 1.48 -16.64 -4.72
N MET A 236 1.31 -17.96 -4.67
CA MET A 236 2.23 -18.87 -3.96
C MET A 236 3.03 -19.68 -4.97
N MET A 237 4.35 -19.75 -4.78
CA MET A 237 5.26 -20.54 -5.60
C MET A 237 6.11 -21.44 -4.70
N LEU A 238 6.32 -22.69 -5.13
CA LEU A 238 7.21 -23.63 -4.47
C LEU A 238 8.47 -23.83 -5.32
N VAL A 239 9.64 -23.79 -4.70
CA VAL A 239 10.94 -23.90 -5.37
C VAL A 239 11.82 -24.92 -4.64
N GLY A 240 12.05 -26.06 -5.31
CA GLY A 240 13.10 -27.00 -4.94
C GLY A 240 14.45 -26.53 -5.47
N ASN A 241 15.29 -26.02 -4.57
CA ASN A 241 16.58 -25.40 -4.90
C ASN A 241 17.75 -26.41 -4.85
N LYS A 242 18.92 -25.96 -5.31
CA LYS A 242 20.21 -26.70 -5.29
C LYS A 242 20.25 -27.97 -6.15
N ARG A 243 19.51 -27.95 -7.26
CA ARG A 243 19.52 -29.03 -8.24
C ARG A 243 20.92 -29.35 -8.78
N ASP A 244 21.81 -28.37 -8.83
CA ASP A 244 23.21 -28.53 -9.27
C ASP A 244 24.06 -29.44 -8.36
N LEU A 245 23.59 -29.77 -7.15
CA LEU A 245 24.27 -30.69 -6.26
C LEU A 245 23.99 -32.16 -6.60
N ILE A 246 22.89 -32.45 -7.29
CA ILE A 246 22.52 -33.81 -7.69
C ILE A 246 23.56 -34.36 -8.65
N GLY A 247 24.14 -35.52 -8.29
CA GLY A 247 25.19 -36.18 -9.06
C GLY A 247 26.61 -35.93 -8.52
N LYS A 248 26.78 -35.07 -7.51
CA LYS A 248 28.02 -35.01 -6.73
C LYS A 248 27.99 -36.11 -5.66
N GLN A 249 29.11 -36.80 -5.43
CA GLN A 249 29.18 -38.01 -4.58
C GLN A 249 28.57 -37.87 -3.17
N ALA A 250 28.48 -36.66 -2.63
CA ALA A 250 27.97 -36.38 -1.28
C ALA A 250 26.49 -35.98 -1.21
N TYR A 251 25.78 -35.83 -2.32
CA TYR A 251 24.41 -35.27 -2.33
C TYR A 251 23.44 -36.16 -3.10
N LYS A 252 22.38 -36.60 -2.41
CA LYS A 252 21.26 -37.36 -2.98
C LYS A 252 19.99 -36.52 -2.90
N ARG A 253 19.12 -36.65 -3.90
CA ARG A 253 17.77 -36.05 -3.86
C ARG A 253 16.92 -36.78 -2.82
N GLU A 254 16.33 -36.03 -1.89
CA GLU A 254 15.49 -36.57 -0.81
C GLU A 254 14.00 -36.26 -1.00
N VAL A 255 13.68 -35.24 -1.81
CA VAL A 255 12.29 -34.83 -2.14
C VAL A 255 12.08 -34.99 -3.64
N THR A 256 11.10 -35.80 -4.03
CA THR A 256 10.80 -36.12 -5.43
C THR A 256 10.10 -34.95 -6.16
N PRO A 257 10.09 -34.91 -7.50
CA PRO A 257 9.29 -33.92 -8.24
C PRO A 257 7.78 -34.06 -8.06
N GLU A 258 7.29 -35.24 -7.69
CA GLU A 258 5.87 -35.57 -7.56
C GLU A 258 5.27 -35.18 -6.19
N GLU A 259 6.12 -34.97 -5.18
CA GLU A 259 5.78 -34.40 -3.87
C GLU A 259 5.59 -32.88 -3.92
#